data_AF-W6M5J8-F1
#
_entry.id   AF-W6M5J8-F1
#
_cell.length_a   1.000
_cell.length_b   1.000
_cell.length_c   1.000
_cell.angle_alpha   90.00
_cell.angle_beta   90.00
_cell.angle_gamma   90.00
#
_symmetry.space_group_name_H-M   'P 1'
#
loop_
_entity.id
_entity.type
_entity.pdbx_description
1 polymer ?
#
loop_
_entity_poly.entity_id
_entity_poly.type
_entity_poly.pdbx_seq_one_letter_code
_entity_poly.pdbx_strand_id
1 'polypeptide(L)'
;MRPWLPLALVSALIPLGVDAEPARIEPTTIEHTALGPASDQELADHWDLTLPEVQRYQTFMVVEGRYFYQHLDPVMVLGLIETDPTQRARYAEKYLLAERHRIAQQTGFAQLVASVQLRRFGLEAPVDFSKLPQAANAPDYWAARAQRDGSDATVARTSDPATPPTPPPTPQAGDAVDLLITPTCHAPCHAKLSALLALPGVRVRVYGRGFTDPHALTTWLAQWPGAGLDPAAKAAATARIEPRRYDPVIFDGYALTPPLALLRRQGVVIGTL
;
A
#
# COMPACT_ATOMS: atom_id res chain seq x y z
N MET A 1 29.78 -79.24 70.36
CA MET A 1 28.51 -79.17 69.60
C MET A 1 28.34 -77.73 69.13
N ARG A 2 28.21 -77.52 67.82
CA ARG A 2 28.01 -76.20 67.19
C ARG A 2 26.78 -75.51 67.78
N PRO A 3 26.89 -74.28 68.32
CA PRO A 3 25.73 -73.43 68.52
C PRO A 3 25.41 -72.70 67.20
N TRP A 4 24.13 -72.75 66.85
CA TRP A 4 23.52 -72.00 65.78
C TRP A 4 23.18 -70.61 66.33
N LEU A 5 23.67 -69.53 65.72
CA LEU A 5 23.24 -68.16 66.00
C LEU A 5 23.02 -67.43 64.66
N PRO A 6 22.03 -66.53 64.60
CA PRO A 6 21.28 -66.22 63.40
C PRO A 6 21.88 -65.05 62.61
N LEU A 7 21.48 -64.99 61.33
CA LEU A 7 21.71 -63.87 60.42
C LEU A 7 21.32 -62.54 61.07
N ALA A 8 22.31 -61.65 61.19
CA ALA A 8 22.07 -60.21 61.25
C ALA A 8 22.34 -59.64 59.86
N LEU A 9 21.28 -59.20 59.18
CA LEU A 9 21.36 -58.38 57.95
C LEU A 9 22.01 -57.04 58.32
N VAL A 10 23.21 -56.78 57.84
CA VAL A 10 23.83 -55.45 57.89
C VAL A 10 23.59 -54.80 56.53
N SER A 11 22.60 -53.92 56.47
CA SER A 11 22.40 -53.01 55.32
C SER A 11 23.54 -51.99 55.30
N ALA A 12 24.52 -52.21 54.42
CA ALA A 12 25.53 -51.22 54.11
C ALA A 12 24.91 -50.13 53.22
N LEU A 13 24.59 -48.99 53.82
CA LEU A 13 24.29 -47.74 53.11
C LEU A 13 25.60 -47.22 52.49
N ILE A 14 25.73 -47.35 51.17
CA ILE A 14 26.78 -46.67 50.40
C ILE A 14 26.30 -45.25 50.16
N PRO A 15 26.96 -44.20 50.69
CA PRO A 15 26.64 -42.84 50.29
C PRO A 15 27.15 -42.63 48.87
N LEU A 16 26.22 -42.55 47.91
CA LEU A 16 26.49 -41.98 46.59
C LEU A 16 26.71 -40.47 46.80
N GLY A 17 27.97 -40.07 46.96
CA GLY A 17 28.39 -38.69 46.83
C GLY A 17 28.21 -38.25 45.38
N VAL A 18 27.03 -37.72 45.06
CA VAL A 18 26.83 -36.95 43.84
C VAL A 18 27.34 -35.55 44.15
N ASP A 19 28.61 -35.29 43.86
CA ASP A 19 29.10 -33.92 43.70
C ASP A 19 28.44 -33.35 42.45
N ALA A 20 27.26 -32.73 42.63
CA ALA A 20 26.67 -31.88 41.62
C ALA A 20 27.50 -30.59 41.60
N GLU A 21 28.52 -30.55 40.74
CA GLU A 21 29.23 -29.32 40.45
C GLU A 21 28.21 -28.29 39.94
N PRO A 22 28.00 -27.15 40.64
CA PRO A 22 27.05 -26.16 40.19
C PRO A 22 27.53 -25.64 38.84
N ALA A 23 26.73 -25.86 37.79
CA ALA A 23 26.98 -25.33 36.46
C ALA A 23 27.18 -23.81 36.58
N ARG A 24 28.44 -23.37 36.48
CA ARG A 24 28.80 -21.96 36.54
C ARG A 24 28.34 -21.35 35.22
N ILE A 25 27.25 -20.58 35.27
CA ILE A 25 26.79 -19.77 34.14
C ILE A 25 27.80 -18.64 34.00
N GLU A 26 28.80 -18.83 33.14
CA GLU A 26 29.66 -17.73 32.71
C GLU A 26 28.79 -16.73 31.92
N PRO A 27 28.77 -15.44 32.31
CA PRO A 27 28.01 -14.44 31.57
C PRO A 27 28.60 -14.31 30.16
N THR A 28 27.83 -14.72 29.16
CA THR A 28 28.17 -14.44 27.76
C THR A 28 28.08 -12.93 27.56
N THR A 29 29.21 -12.24 27.44
CA THR A 29 29.23 -10.83 27.07
C THR A 29 28.65 -10.69 25.67
N ILE A 30 27.44 -10.15 25.58
CA ILE A 30 26.87 -9.73 24.31
C ILE A 30 27.49 -8.40 23.96
N GLU A 31 28.45 -8.41 23.04
CA GLU A 31 28.92 -7.18 22.41
C GLU A 31 27.79 -6.62 21.54
N HIS A 32 27.09 -5.62 22.06
CA HIS A 32 26.20 -4.83 21.25
C HIS A 32 27.05 -3.94 20.36
N THR A 33 26.96 -4.10 19.04
CA THR A 33 27.51 -3.14 18.08
C THR A 33 26.86 -1.78 18.34
N ALA A 34 27.56 -0.91 19.05
CA ALA A 34 27.13 0.47 19.23
C ALA A 34 27.39 1.20 17.90
N LEU A 35 26.34 1.38 17.10
CA LEU A 35 26.37 2.35 16.02
C LEU A 35 26.52 3.73 16.68
N GLY A 36 27.71 4.32 16.55
CA GLY A 36 27.97 5.69 16.98
C GLY A 36 27.07 6.67 16.23
N PRO A 37 26.93 7.92 16.71
CA PRO A 37 26.21 8.95 15.98
C PRO A 37 26.82 9.10 14.58
N ALA A 38 25.96 9.26 13.56
CA ALA A 38 26.40 9.56 12.21
C ALA A 38 27.27 10.83 12.22
N SER A 39 28.39 10.78 11.50
CA SER A 39 29.26 11.95 11.31
C SER A 39 28.54 13.07 10.56
N ASP A 40 29.02 14.30 10.71
CA ASP A 40 28.50 15.44 9.96
C ASP A 40 28.54 15.22 8.45
N GLN A 41 29.57 14.51 7.97
CA GLN A 41 29.71 14.17 6.55
C GLN A 41 28.64 13.16 6.11
N GLU A 42 28.41 12.10 6.90
CA GLU A 42 27.35 11.14 6.59
C GLU A 42 25.96 11.80 6.61
N LEU A 43 25.74 12.73 7.54
CA LEU A 43 24.49 13.49 7.58
C LEU A 43 24.35 14.40 6.36
N ALA A 44 25.42 15.11 5.99
CA ALA A 44 25.48 15.94 4.79
C ALA A 44 25.15 15.12 3.53
N ASP A 45 25.82 13.98 3.35
CA ASP A 45 25.67 13.13 2.18
C ASP A 45 24.29 12.49 2.10
N HIS A 46 23.76 12.01 3.23
CA HIS A 46 22.44 11.36 3.26
C HIS A 46 21.31 12.34 2.97
N TRP A 47 21.41 13.57 3.49
CA TRP A 47 20.34 14.58 3.41
C TRP A 47 20.54 15.58 2.27
N ASP A 48 21.58 15.42 1.45
CA ASP A 48 21.99 16.38 0.42
C ASP A 48 22.12 17.80 1.00
N LEU A 49 22.81 17.89 2.13
CA LEU A 49 23.10 19.13 2.84
C LEU A 49 24.58 19.46 2.75
N THR A 50 24.92 20.73 2.84
CA THR A 50 26.29 21.20 3.04
C THR A 50 26.68 21.09 4.51
N LEU A 51 27.98 20.97 4.79
CA LEU A 51 28.47 20.94 6.19
C LEU A 51 28.01 22.14 7.04
N PRO A 52 27.97 23.39 6.52
CA PRO A 52 27.41 24.52 7.27
C PRO A 52 25.92 24.36 7.61
N GLU A 53 25.13 23.72 6.75
CA GLU A 53 23.72 23.44 7.02
C GLU A 53 23.56 22.37 8.10
N VAL A 54 24.40 21.34 8.08
CA VAL A 54 24.48 20.32 9.13
C VAL A 54 24.82 20.95 10.48
N GLN A 55 25.83 21.83 10.54
CA GLN A 55 26.19 22.54 11.77
C GLN A 55 25.06 23.44 12.28
N ARG A 56 24.36 24.12 11.38
CA ARG A 56 23.18 24.94 11.73
C ARG A 56 22.07 24.07 12.32
N TYR A 57 21.77 22.94 11.68
CA TYR A 57 20.80 21.97 12.17
C TYR A 57 21.18 21.48 13.57
N GLN A 58 22.41 20.99 13.76
CA GLN A 58 22.86 20.48 15.06
C GLN A 58 22.80 21.53 16.16
N THR A 59 23.25 22.75 15.87
CA THR A 59 23.20 23.87 16.82
C THR A 59 21.75 24.13 17.28
N PHE A 60 20.81 24.15 16.34
CA PHE A 60 19.40 24.33 16.65
C PHE A 60 18.84 23.14 17.45
N MET A 61 19.18 21.91 17.08
CA MET A 61 18.74 20.70 17.79
C MET A 61 19.25 20.65 19.23
N VAL A 62 20.48 21.10 19.49
CA VAL A 62 21.04 21.17 20.84
C VAL A 62 20.26 22.13 21.73
N VAL A 63 19.83 23.29 21.20
CA VAL A 63 19.19 24.33 22.03
C VAL A 63 17.70 24.06 22.22
N GLU A 64 16.95 23.92 21.13
CA GLU A 64 15.48 23.91 21.14
C GLU A 64 14.91 22.70 20.42
N GLY A 65 15.50 22.35 19.27
CA GLY A 65 14.94 21.34 18.37
C GLY A 65 14.78 19.96 19.00
N ARG A 66 15.61 19.59 19.99
CA ARG A 66 15.48 18.33 20.73
C ARG A 66 14.12 18.12 21.41
N TYR A 67 13.41 19.19 21.78
CA TYR A 67 12.13 19.08 22.47
C TYR A 67 10.94 18.96 21.52
N PHE A 68 11.03 19.56 20.33
CA PHE A 68 9.90 19.69 19.40
C PHE A 68 10.08 18.88 18.11
N TYR A 69 11.32 18.70 17.65
CA TYR A 69 11.61 18.31 16.28
C TYR A 69 12.58 17.12 16.16
N GLN A 70 12.81 16.37 17.25
CA GLN A 70 13.65 15.16 17.24
C GLN A 70 13.17 14.11 16.21
N HIS A 71 11.88 14.08 15.92
CA HIS A 71 11.25 13.11 15.02
C HIS A 71 11.18 13.61 13.57
N LEU A 72 11.64 14.82 13.30
CA LEU A 72 11.64 15.41 11.96
C LEU A 72 13.01 15.25 11.30
N ASP A 73 12.99 15.15 9.97
CA ASP A 73 14.22 15.13 9.20
C ASP A 73 14.95 16.50 9.22
N PRO A 74 16.29 16.52 9.07
CA PRO A 74 17.07 17.74 9.09
C PRO A 74 16.64 18.79 8.06
N VAL A 75 16.21 18.37 6.87
CA VAL A 75 15.79 19.30 5.80
C VAL A 75 14.49 20.01 6.19
N MET A 76 13.52 19.29 6.76
CA MET A 76 12.29 19.88 7.28
C MET A 76 12.57 20.84 8.42
N VAL A 77 13.43 20.46 9.37
CA VAL A 77 13.80 21.34 10.50
C VAL A 77 14.43 22.62 10.00
N LEU A 78 15.42 22.52 9.10
CA LEU A 78 16.07 23.69 8.51
C LEU A 78 15.06 24.58 7.78
N GLY A 79 14.12 24.00 7.03
CA GLY A 79 13.04 24.74 6.38
C GLY A 79 12.11 25.47 7.35
N LEU A 80 11.78 24.87 8.50
CA LEU A 80 10.92 25.48 9.52
C LEU A 80 11.59 26.68 10.21
N ILE A 81 12.91 26.61 10.47
CA ILE A 81 13.64 27.67 11.17
C ILE A 81 14.23 28.75 10.25
N GLU A 82 14.35 28.48 8.94
CA GLU A 82 14.93 29.41 7.98
C GLU A 82 14.04 30.64 7.81
N THR A 83 14.60 31.84 7.88
CA THR A 83 13.86 33.11 7.80
C THR A 83 13.91 33.74 6.41
N ASP A 84 14.94 33.43 5.62
CA ASP A 84 15.01 33.87 4.23
C ASP A 84 14.04 33.04 3.37
N PRO A 85 13.04 33.67 2.70
CA PRO A 85 12.08 32.95 1.86
C PRO A 85 12.73 32.17 0.72
N THR A 86 13.85 32.64 0.17
CA THR A 86 14.54 31.96 -0.94
C THR A 86 15.16 30.65 -0.46
N GLN A 87 15.87 30.70 0.67
CA GLN A 87 16.47 29.51 1.27
C GLN A 87 15.41 28.55 1.82
N ARG A 88 14.31 29.07 2.38
CA ARG A 88 13.18 28.25 2.81
C ARG A 88 12.55 27.49 1.64
N ALA A 89 12.38 28.14 0.48
CA ALA A 89 11.89 27.48 -0.73
C ALA A 89 12.83 26.36 -1.21
N ARG A 90 14.16 26.59 -1.15
CA ARG A 90 15.16 25.57 -1.48
C ARG A 90 15.05 24.33 -0.59
N TYR A 91 14.86 24.48 0.73
CA TYR A 91 14.64 23.34 1.61
C TYR A 91 13.30 22.62 1.33
N ALA A 92 12.24 23.36 1.02
CA ALA A 92 10.95 22.78 0.67
C ALA A 92 11.03 21.92 -0.61
N GLU A 93 11.77 22.39 -1.62
CA GLU A 93 12.03 21.62 -2.84
C GLU A 93 12.82 20.35 -2.54
N LYS A 94 13.93 20.46 -1.79
CA LYS A 94 14.72 19.29 -1.36
C LYS A 94 13.87 18.26 -0.62
N TYR A 95 13.06 18.71 0.34
CA TYR A 95 12.15 17.84 1.09
C TYR A 95 11.17 17.11 0.16
N LEU A 96 10.54 17.83 -0.78
CA LEU A 96 9.57 17.24 -1.70
C LEU A 96 10.22 16.19 -2.62
N LEU A 97 11.41 16.46 -3.15
CA LEU A 97 12.14 15.51 -4.00
C LEU A 97 12.52 14.24 -3.23
N ALA A 98 13.04 14.38 -2.01
CA ALA A 98 13.34 13.24 -1.15
C ALA A 98 12.08 12.43 -0.82
N GLU A 99 10.97 13.09 -0.51
CA GLU A 99 9.71 12.42 -0.19
C GLU A 99 9.14 11.66 -1.39
N ARG A 100 9.21 12.24 -2.60
CA ARG A 100 8.84 11.52 -3.83
C ARG A 100 9.68 10.26 -4.03
N HIS A 101 10.97 10.31 -3.70
CA HIS A 101 11.85 9.14 -3.77
C HIS A 101 11.44 8.07 -2.75
N ARG A 102 11.18 8.44 -1.49
CA ARG A 102 10.72 7.50 -0.45
C ARG A 102 9.41 6.82 -0.83
N ILE A 103 8.44 7.59 -1.32
CA ILE A 103 7.16 7.05 -1.79
C ILE A 103 7.38 6.05 -2.94
N ALA A 104 8.27 6.36 -3.88
CA ALA A 104 8.60 5.44 -4.97
C ALA A 104 9.21 4.13 -4.46
N GLN A 105 10.12 4.19 -3.48
CA GLN A 105 10.69 3.00 -2.85
C GLN A 105 9.64 2.17 -2.10
N GLN A 106 8.82 2.81 -1.26
CA GLN A 106 7.78 2.13 -0.48
C GLN A 106 6.74 1.46 -1.38
N THR A 107 6.28 2.17 -2.41
CA THR A 107 5.30 1.63 -3.36
C THR A 107 5.91 0.53 -4.24
N GLY A 108 7.15 0.68 -4.66
CA GLY A 108 7.88 -0.36 -5.39
C GLY A 108 8.07 -1.64 -4.56
N PHE A 109 8.41 -1.49 -3.28
CA PHE A 109 8.51 -2.63 -2.37
C PHE A 109 7.15 -3.28 -2.11
N ALA A 110 6.09 -2.51 -1.88
CA ALA A 110 4.73 -3.03 -1.71
C ALA A 110 4.27 -3.85 -2.94
N GLN A 111 4.56 -3.37 -4.15
CA GLN A 111 4.29 -4.10 -5.39
C GLN A 111 5.09 -5.41 -5.46
N LEU A 112 6.36 -5.38 -5.08
CA LEU A 112 7.20 -6.57 -5.02
C LEU A 112 6.63 -7.59 -4.03
N VAL A 113 6.25 -7.17 -2.82
CA VAL A 113 5.60 -8.02 -1.81
C VAL A 113 4.34 -8.66 -2.36
N ALA A 114 3.45 -7.90 -2.99
CA ALA A 114 2.25 -8.42 -3.62
C ALA A 114 2.56 -9.47 -4.71
N SER A 115 3.59 -9.22 -5.54
CA SER A 115 4.02 -10.17 -6.57
C SER A 115 4.61 -11.46 -5.98
N VAL A 116 5.31 -11.36 -4.84
CA VAL A 116 5.89 -12.50 -4.14
C VAL A 116 4.79 -13.33 -3.47
N GLN A 117 3.81 -12.67 -2.84
CA GLN A 117 2.61 -13.33 -2.27
C GLN A 117 1.93 -14.19 -3.34
N LEU A 118 1.63 -13.60 -4.50
CA LEU A 118 0.95 -14.31 -5.57
C LEU A 118 1.74 -15.51 -6.09
N ARG A 119 3.06 -15.36 -6.26
CA ARG A 119 3.92 -16.46 -6.73
C ARG A 119 4.10 -17.58 -5.71
N ARG A 120 4.13 -17.25 -4.42
CA ARG A 120 4.43 -18.21 -3.33
C ARG A 120 3.19 -18.86 -2.74
N PHE A 121 2.12 -18.09 -2.61
CA PHE A 121 0.91 -18.44 -1.86
C PHE A 121 -0.38 -18.26 -2.68
N GLY A 122 -0.29 -17.80 -3.94
CA GLY A 122 -1.46 -17.60 -4.78
C GLY A 122 -2.39 -16.52 -4.23
N LEU A 123 -3.68 -16.84 -4.18
CA LEU A 123 -4.74 -15.95 -3.67
C LEU A 123 -5.05 -16.21 -2.19
N GLU A 124 -4.19 -16.94 -1.46
CA GLU A 124 -4.36 -17.11 -0.02
C GLU A 124 -4.30 -15.75 0.68
N ALA A 125 -5.30 -15.47 1.51
CA ALA A 125 -5.34 -14.24 2.30
C ALA A 125 -4.18 -14.25 3.30
N PRO A 126 -3.42 -13.14 3.44
CA PRO A 126 -2.33 -13.04 4.41
C PRO A 126 -2.77 -13.30 5.86
N VAL A 127 -4.05 -13.04 6.16
CA VAL A 127 -4.69 -13.35 7.43
C VAL A 127 -6.00 -14.07 7.15
N ASP A 128 -6.08 -15.33 7.57
CA ASP A 128 -7.31 -16.11 7.58
C ASP A 128 -8.06 -15.87 8.91
N PHE A 129 -8.98 -14.91 8.88
CA PHE A 129 -9.76 -14.53 10.06
C PHE A 129 -10.70 -15.63 10.56
N SER A 130 -10.96 -16.67 9.75
CA SER A 130 -11.79 -17.79 10.18
C SER A 130 -11.12 -18.69 11.20
N LYS A 131 -9.79 -18.63 11.27
CA LYS A 131 -8.98 -19.38 12.23
C LYS A 131 -8.79 -18.65 13.55
N LEU A 132 -9.34 -17.44 13.71
CA LEU A 132 -9.24 -16.71 14.96
C LEU A 132 -10.20 -17.29 16.03
N PRO A 133 -9.76 -17.43 17.29
CA PRO A 133 -10.63 -17.92 18.37
C PRO A 133 -11.92 -17.12 18.52
N GLN A 134 -11.88 -15.81 18.26
CA GLN A 134 -13.05 -14.94 18.31
C GLN A 134 -14.09 -15.31 17.24
N ALA A 135 -13.65 -15.79 16.08
CA ALA A 135 -14.55 -16.26 15.02
C ALA A 135 -15.16 -17.63 15.34
N ALA A 136 -14.45 -18.47 16.10
CA ALA A 136 -14.93 -19.79 16.53
C ALA A 136 -15.89 -19.72 17.73
N ASN A 137 -15.70 -18.75 18.63
CA ASN A 137 -16.38 -18.71 19.93
C ASN A 137 -17.50 -17.66 20.03
N ALA A 138 -17.75 -16.87 18.98
CA ALA A 138 -18.83 -15.88 18.98
C ALA A 138 -19.76 -16.10 17.77
N PRO A 139 -21.03 -16.53 18.00
CA PRO A 139 -21.97 -16.84 16.93
C PRO A 139 -22.28 -15.65 16.00
N ASP A 140 -22.21 -14.43 16.53
CA ASP A 140 -22.50 -13.20 15.77
C ASP A 140 -21.24 -12.55 15.17
N TYR A 141 -20.06 -13.13 15.34
CA TYR A 141 -18.79 -12.52 14.88
C TYR A 141 -18.81 -12.21 13.38
N TRP A 142 -19.28 -13.17 12.59
CA TRP A 142 -19.38 -13.04 11.13
C TRP A 142 -20.44 -12.03 10.71
N ALA A 143 -21.58 -12.00 11.40
CA ALA A 143 -22.63 -11.01 11.16
C ALA A 143 -22.17 -9.58 11.47
N ALA A 144 -21.48 -9.39 12.60
CA ALA A 144 -20.93 -8.09 12.99
C ALA A 144 -19.80 -7.61 12.06
N ARG A 145 -19.01 -8.54 11.51
CA ARG A 145 -17.99 -8.23 10.50
C ARG A 145 -18.61 -7.83 9.17
N ALA A 146 -19.57 -8.61 8.66
CA ALA A 146 -20.29 -8.30 7.43
C ALA A 146 -20.97 -6.92 7.47
N GLN A 147 -21.45 -6.51 8.65
CA GLN A 147 -22.03 -5.19 8.86
C GLN A 147 -21.00 -4.04 8.89
N ARG A 148 -19.75 -4.29 9.30
CA ARG A 148 -18.68 -3.25 9.34
C ARG A 148 -18.03 -3.02 7.99
N ASP A 149 -17.83 -4.06 7.20
CA ASP A 149 -17.12 -3.95 5.94
C ASP A 149 -17.98 -3.30 4.84
N GLY A 150 -19.27 -3.01 5.10
CA GLY A 150 -20.19 -2.43 4.11
C GLY A 150 -20.25 -3.22 2.80
N SER A 151 -19.77 -4.45 2.83
CA SER A 151 -19.52 -5.30 1.67
C SER A 151 -20.00 -6.70 2.01
N ASP A 152 -20.85 -7.21 1.14
CA ASP A 152 -21.24 -8.61 1.07
C ASP A 152 -19.99 -9.48 1.00
N ALA A 153 -19.50 -9.89 2.17
CA ALA A 153 -18.58 -11.00 2.34
C ALA A 153 -19.36 -12.32 2.24
N THR A 154 -20.07 -12.49 1.12
CA THR A 154 -20.51 -13.80 0.65
C THR A 154 -20.24 -13.85 -0.85
N VAL A 155 -18.97 -13.94 -1.24
CA VAL A 155 -18.64 -14.59 -2.52
C VAL A 155 -18.85 -16.09 -2.30
N ALA A 156 -20.10 -16.49 -2.17
CA ALA A 156 -20.51 -17.80 -2.61
C ALA A 156 -20.23 -17.82 -4.10
N ARG A 157 -19.26 -18.65 -4.50
CA ARG A 157 -19.14 -19.13 -5.86
C ARG A 157 -20.41 -19.92 -6.17
N THR A 158 -21.45 -19.24 -6.63
CA THR A 158 -22.42 -19.84 -7.52
C THR A 158 -21.97 -19.49 -8.92
N SER A 159 -21.38 -20.50 -9.58
CA SER A 159 -21.54 -20.65 -11.03
C SER A 159 -23.03 -20.88 -11.28
N ASP A 160 -23.85 -19.84 -11.16
CA ASP A 160 -25.28 -19.97 -11.46
C ASP A 160 -25.53 -19.68 -12.95
N PRO A 161 -26.45 -20.44 -13.54
CA PRO A 161 -26.74 -20.39 -14.97
C PRO A 161 -27.33 -19.04 -15.33
N ALA A 162 -26.83 -18.47 -16.43
CA ALA A 162 -27.39 -17.37 -17.22
C ALA A 162 -28.58 -16.64 -16.55
N THR A 163 -28.28 -15.72 -15.64
CA THR A 163 -29.25 -14.71 -15.22
C THR A 163 -29.70 -13.95 -16.47
N PRO A 164 -31.00 -13.73 -16.70
CA PRO A 164 -31.46 -12.91 -17.82
C PRO A 164 -30.80 -11.53 -17.73
N PRO A 165 -30.46 -10.90 -18.88
CA PRO A 165 -29.67 -9.68 -18.89
C PRO A 165 -30.42 -8.58 -18.15
N THR A 166 -29.89 -8.20 -16.98
CA THR A 166 -30.27 -6.96 -16.31
C THR A 166 -30.03 -5.83 -17.31
N PRO A 167 -31.02 -4.96 -17.58
CA PRO A 167 -30.83 -3.86 -18.52
C PRO A 167 -29.63 -3.00 -18.07
N PRO A 168 -28.82 -2.50 -19.03
CA PRO A 168 -27.64 -1.71 -18.69
C PRO A 168 -28.06 -0.49 -17.85
N PRO A 169 -27.35 -0.19 -16.75
CA PRO A 169 -27.73 0.89 -15.87
C PRO A 169 -27.67 2.22 -16.61
N THR A 170 -28.67 3.09 -16.42
CA THR A 170 -28.70 4.40 -17.07
C THR A 170 -27.83 5.40 -16.30
N PRO A 171 -26.86 6.08 -16.97
CA PRO A 171 -26.03 7.10 -16.33
C PRO A 171 -26.83 8.33 -15.90
N GLN A 172 -26.47 8.92 -14.77
CA GLN A 172 -27.06 10.14 -14.21
C GLN A 172 -26.00 11.23 -14.00
N ALA A 173 -26.42 12.48 -13.92
CA ALA A 173 -25.53 13.58 -13.58
C ALA A 173 -24.90 13.36 -12.19
N GLY A 174 -23.58 13.51 -12.09
CA GLY A 174 -22.80 13.23 -10.88
C GLY A 174 -22.18 11.83 -10.84
N ASP A 175 -22.65 10.90 -11.69
CA ASP A 175 -22.01 9.59 -11.84
C ASP A 175 -20.60 9.72 -12.42
N ALA A 176 -19.76 8.71 -12.16
CA ALA A 176 -18.45 8.56 -12.77
C ALA A 176 -18.43 7.30 -13.63
N VAL A 177 -17.72 7.32 -14.76
CA VAL A 177 -17.52 6.14 -15.60
C VAL A 177 -16.04 5.84 -15.67
N ASP A 178 -15.65 4.62 -15.27
CA ASP A 178 -14.29 4.12 -15.45
C ASP A 178 -14.18 3.44 -16.82
N LEU A 179 -13.45 4.07 -17.74
CA LEU A 179 -13.22 3.59 -19.10
C LEU A 179 -11.83 2.97 -19.20
N LEU A 180 -11.76 1.66 -19.43
CA LEU A 180 -10.53 0.94 -19.74
C LEU A 180 -10.21 1.04 -21.23
N ILE A 181 -8.97 1.43 -21.53
CA ILE A 181 -8.46 1.50 -22.91
C ILE A 181 -7.08 0.85 -23.02
N THR A 182 -6.67 0.53 -24.26
CA THR A 182 -5.31 0.10 -24.61
C THR A 182 -4.76 0.96 -25.76
N PRO A 183 -3.43 0.99 -25.96
CA PRO A 183 -2.83 1.75 -27.07
C PRO A 183 -3.41 1.39 -28.44
N THR A 184 -3.78 0.13 -28.64
CA THR A 184 -4.28 -0.40 -29.92
C THR A 184 -5.78 -0.16 -30.17
N CYS A 185 -6.54 0.29 -29.16
CA CYS A 185 -8.00 0.39 -29.21
C CYS A 185 -8.54 1.66 -29.89
N HIS A 186 -7.70 2.45 -30.59
CA HIS A 186 -7.99 3.77 -31.17
C HIS A 186 -9.47 4.05 -31.50
N ALA A 187 -9.96 3.64 -32.68
CA ALA A 187 -11.30 3.97 -33.14
C ALA A 187 -12.44 3.51 -32.20
N PRO A 188 -12.51 2.24 -31.74
CA PRO A 188 -13.58 1.82 -30.84
C PRO A 188 -13.53 2.52 -29.48
N CYS A 189 -12.34 2.75 -28.91
CA CYS A 189 -12.20 3.46 -27.65
C CYS A 189 -12.54 4.95 -27.78
N HIS A 190 -12.15 5.62 -28.87
CA HIS A 190 -12.54 7.00 -29.14
C HIS A 190 -14.05 7.14 -29.32
N ALA A 191 -14.69 6.19 -30.02
CA ALA A 191 -16.15 6.18 -30.18
C ALA A 191 -16.86 6.01 -28.83
N LYS A 192 -16.40 5.08 -27.99
CA LYS A 192 -16.95 4.89 -26.64
C LYS A 192 -16.75 6.14 -25.77
N LEU A 193 -15.56 6.74 -25.81
CA LEU A 193 -15.27 7.99 -25.10
C LEU A 193 -16.21 9.12 -25.55
N SER A 194 -16.41 9.30 -26.86
CA SER A 194 -17.35 10.30 -27.38
C SER A 194 -18.79 10.04 -26.90
N ALA A 195 -19.24 8.78 -26.90
CA ALA A 195 -20.58 8.42 -26.44
C ALA A 195 -20.77 8.73 -24.94
N LEU A 196 -19.76 8.44 -24.12
CA LEU A 196 -19.78 8.80 -22.69
C LEU A 196 -19.73 10.31 -22.48
N LEU A 197 -18.98 11.03 -23.33
CA LEU A 197 -18.86 12.48 -23.22
C LEU A 197 -20.12 13.23 -23.68
N ALA A 198 -20.96 12.62 -24.51
CA ALA A 198 -22.26 13.17 -24.87
C ALA A 198 -23.25 13.19 -23.68
N LEU A 199 -23.01 12.37 -22.65
CA LEU A 199 -23.85 12.34 -21.45
C LEU A 199 -23.57 13.57 -20.58
N PRO A 200 -24.58 14.38 -20.24
CA PRO A 200 -24.40 15.57 -19.42
C PRO A 200 -24.12 15.18 -17.95
N GLY A 201 -23.16 15.88 -17.33
CA GLY A 201 -22.89 15.75 -15.90
C GLY A 201 -22.13 14.49 -15.46
N VAL A 202 -21.73 13.61 -16.39
CA VAL A 202 -20.92 12.42 -16.08
C VAL A 202 -19.44 12.77 -16.14
N ARG A 203 -18.66 12.30 -15.15
CA ARG A 203 -17.19 12.34 -15.17
C ARG A 203 -16.64 11.06 -15.78
N VAL A 204 -15.62 11.15 -16.63
CA VAL A 204 -15.03 9.97 -17.29
C VAL A 204 -13.60 9.79 -16.83
N ARG A 205 -13.33 8.71 -16.10
CA ARG A 205 -11.99 8.32 -15.66
C ARG A 205 -11.41 7.33 -16.66
N VAL A 206 -10.32 7.70 -17.32
CA VAL A 206 -9.74 6.88 -18.39
C VAL A 206 -8.52 6.14 -17.86
N TYR A 207 -8.59 4.81 -17.85
CA TYR A 207 -7.55 3.92 -17.38
C TYR A 207 -6.81 3.31 -18.57
N GLY A 208 -5.54 3.69 -18.75
CA GLY A 208 -4.69 3.17 -19.83
C GLY A 208 -3.97 1.88 -19.42
N ARG A 209 -4.40 0.73 -19.94
CA ARG A 209 -3.68 -0.56 -19.78
C ARG A 209 -2.68 -0.75 -20.92
N GLY A 210 -1.43 -1.07 -20.58
CA GLY A 210 -0.38 -1.31 -21.57
C GLY A 210 0.26 -0.05 -22.18
N PHE A 211 -0.01 1.13 -21.61
CA PHE A 211 0.76 2.34 -21.90
C PHE A 211 2.08 2.33 -21.11
N THR A 212 3.17 2.75 -21.74
CA THR A 212 4.51 2.75 -21.15
C THR A 212 4.63 3.69 -19.95
N ASP A 213 3.96 4.85 -20.02
CA ASP A 213 3.95 5.87 -18.97
C ASP A 213 2.66 6.72 -19.03
N PRO A 214 2.40 7.58 -18.02
CA PRO A 214 1.23 8.47 -18.03
C PRO A 214 1.20 9.47 -19.19
N HIS A 215 2.36 9.89 -19.70
CA HIS A 215 2.43 10.84 -20.80
C HIS A 215 1.92 10.22 -22.11
N ALA A 216 2.23 8.95 -22.37
CA ALA A 216 1.72 8.20 -23.51
C ALA A 216 0.19 8.13 -23.51
N LEU A 217 -0.44 7.95 -22.34
CA LEU A 217 -1.90 7.99 -22.19
C LEU A 217 -2.46 9.37 -22.53
N THR A 218 -1.84 10.45 -22.03
CA THR A 218 -2.30 11.81 -22.34
C THR A 218 -2.10 12.18 -23.81
N THR A 219 -1.04 11.70 -24.45
CA THR A 219 -0.79 11.90 -25.89
C THR A 219 -1.85 11.17 -26.72
N TRP A 220 -2.20 9.94 -26.33
CA TRP A 220 -3.29 9.21 -26.97
C TRP A 220 -4.63 9.94 -26.81
N LEU A 221 -4.93 10.47 -25.63
CA LEU A 221 -6.14 11.27 -25.40
C LEU A 221 -6.16 12.57 -26.23
N ALA A 222 -5.01 13.21 -26.45
CA ALA A 222 -4.90 14.39 -27.30
C ALA A 222 -5.25 14.11 -28.77
N GLN A 223 -5.13 12.85 -29.22
CA GLN A 223 -5.53 12.41 -30.57
C GLN A 223 -7.03 12.17 -30.69
N TRP A 224 -7.81 12.29 -29.60
CA TRP A 224 -9.26 12.16 -29.67
C TRP A 224 -9.84 13.23 -30.60
N PRO A 225 -10.57 12.83 -31.67
CA PRO A 225 -11.00 13.77 -32.70
C PRO A 225 -12.02 14.78 -32.15
N GLY A 226 -12.82 14.41 -31.15
CA GLY A 226 -13.94 15.25 -30.69
C GLY A 226 -14.97 15.47 -31.80
N ALA A 227 -15.19 14.45 -32.63
CA ALA A 227 -16.01 14.55 -33.85
C ALA A 227 -17.38 15.15 -33.55
N GLY A 228 -17.75 16.22 -34.27
CA GLY A 228 -19.03 16.91 -34.14
C GLY A 228 -19.09 17.96 -33.01
N LEU A 229 -18.01 18.20 -32.27
CA LEU A 229 -17.93 19.24 -31.25
C LEU A 229 -17.22 20.48 -31.79
N ASP A 230 -17.78 21.66 -31.51
CA ASP A 230 -17.04 22.91 -31.67
C ASP A 230 -15.88 23.01 -30.64
N PRO A 231 -14.94 23.96 -30.79
CA PRO A 231 -13.79 24.07 -29.88
C PRO A 231 -14.16 24.27 -28.40
N ALA A 232 -15.25 25.00 -28.10
CA ALA A 232 -15.68 25.26 -26.74
C ALA A 232 -16.31 24.01 -26.11
N ALA A 233 -17.16 23.31 -26.87
CA ALA A 233 -17.75 22.04 -26.48
C ALA A 233 -16.69 20.95 -26.30
N LYS A 234 -15.66 20.92 -27.16
CA LYS A 234 -14.52 20.00 -27.04
C LYS A 234 -13.71 20.30 -25.77
N ALA A 235 -13.44 21.57 -25.47
CA ALA A 235 -12.76 21.97 -24.24
C ALA A 235 -13.56 21.57 -22.98
N ALA A 236 -14.87 21.83 -22.97
CA ALA A 236 -15.77 21.45 -21.88
C ALA A 236 -15.84 19.92 -21.70
N ALA A 237 -15.89 19.15 -22.78
CA ALA A 237 -15.87 17.69 -22.72
C ALA A 237 -14.53 17.18 -22.17
N THR A 238 -13.42 17.75 -22.63
CA THR A 238 -12.06 17.40 -22.18
C THR A 238 -11.87 17.65 -20.68
N ALA A 239 -12.44 18.73 -20.14
CA ALA A 239 -12.37 19.05 -18.71
C ALA A 239 -13.04 18.00 -17.80
N ARG A 240 -13.87 17.10 -18.34
CA ARG A 240 -14.50 16.00 -17.60
C ARG A 240 -13.75 14.68 -17.71
N ILE A 241 -12.65 14.65 -18.47
CA ILE A 241 -11.78 13.48 -18.62
C ILE A 241 -10.72 13.52 -17.52
N GLU A 242 -10.63 12.44 -16.75
CA GLU A 242 -9.61 12.25 -15.73
C GLU A 242 -8.70 11.07 -16.15
N PRO A 243 -7.51 11.33 -16.71
CA PRO A 243 -6.55 10.26 -17.01
C PRO A 243 -6.07 9.61 -15.70
N ARG A 244 -6.11 8.27 -15.65
CA ARG A 244 -5.69 7.47 -14.49
C ARG A 244 -4.71 6.39 -14.92
N ARG A 245 -3.77 6.07 -14.02
CA ARG A 245 -2.95 4.87 -14.16
C ARG A 245 -3.86 3.65 -14.04
N TYR A 246 -3.64 2.63 -14.88
CA TYR A 246 -4.33 1.36 -14.76
C TYR A 246 -4.18 0.77 -13.36
N ASP A 247 -5.30 0.37 -12.78
CA ASP A 247 -5.40 -0.29 -11.47
C ASP A 247 -6.21 -1.58 -11.65
N PRO A 248 -5.61 -2.78 -11.45
CA PRO A 248 -6.30 -4.04 -11.62
C PRO A 248 -7.46 -4.24 -10.62
N VAL A 249 -7.44 -3.57 -9.46
CA VAL A 249 -8.50 -3.69 -8.45
C VAL A 249 -9.81 -3.07 -8.95
N ILE A 250 -9.73 -1.99 -9.72
CA ILE A 250 -10.90 -1.29 -10.27
C ILE A 250 -11.69 -2.17 -11.25
N PHE A 251 -11.01 -3.08 -11.95
CA PHE A 251 -11.57 -3.93 -13.01
C PHE A 251 -11.62 -5.41 -12.63
N ASP A 252 -11.45 -5.74 -11.34
CA ASP A 252 -11.52 -7.11 -10.87
C ASP A 252 -12.93 -7.70 -11.11
N GLY A 253 -12.98 -8.97 -11.50
CA GLY A 253 -14.24 -9.65 -11.86
C GLY A 253 -14.84 -9.29 -13.23
N TYR A 254 -14.22 -8.41 -14.01
CA TYR A 254 -14.69 -8.05 -15.37
C TYR A 254 -13.79 -8.61 -16.48
N ALA A 255 -14.39 -8.90 -17.63
CA ALA A 255 -13.64 -9.23 -18.84
C ALA A 255 -12.87 -7.99 -19.32
N LEU A 256 -11.53 -8.04 -19.25
CA LEU A 256 -10.64 -6.91 -19.53
C LEU A 256 -10.46 -6.61 -21.03
N THR A 257 -11.52 -6.76 -21.82
CA THR A 257 -11.54 -6.49 -23.27
C THR A 257 -11.94 -5.04 -23.52
N PRO A 258 -11.02 -4.17 -23.97
CA PRO A 258 -11.33 -2.76 -24.23
C PRO A 258 -12.17 -2.56 -25.50
N PRO A 259 -13.00 -1.51 -25.58
CA PRO A 259 -13.31 -0.57 -24.51
C PRO A 259 -14.27 -1.18 -23.48
N LEU A 260 -13.88 -1.16 -22.21
CA LEU A 260 -14.75 -1.58 -21.09
C LEU A 260 -15.12 -0.32 -20.29
N ALA A 261 -16.40 -0.06 -20.11
CA ALA A 261 -16.91 1.09 -19.36
C ALA A 261 -17.69 0.60 -18.14
N LEU A 262 -17.25 0.96 -16.94
CA LEU A 262 -17.92 0.66 -15.68
C LEU A 262 -18.60 1.92 -15.15
N LEU A 263 -19.91 1.87 -14.92
CA LEU A 263 -20.65 2.97 -14.32
C LEU A 263 -20.50 2.91 -12.80
N ARG A 264 -20.11 4.03 -12.19
CA ARG A 264 -20.06 4.24 -10.75
C ARG A 264 -21.04 5.29 -10.27
N ARG A 265 -21.75 4.94 -9.21
CA ARG A 265 -22.59 5.87 -8.45
C ARG A 265 -22.12 5.87 -7.01
N GLN A 266 -21.82 7.06 -6.47
CA GLN A 266 -21.37 7.24 -5.09
C GLN A 266 -20.16 6.34 -4.71
N GLY A 267 -19.28 6.04 -5.69
CA GLY A 267 -18.09 5.22 -5.48
C GLY A 267 -18.27 3.72 -5.75
N VAL A 268 -19.50 3.23 -5.89
CA VAL A 268 -19.79 1.80 -6.13
C VAL A 268 -20.01 1.53 -7.62
N VAL A 269 -19.47 0.42 -8.15
CA VAL A 269 -19.73 -0.02 -9.52
C VAL A 269 -21.14 -0.61 -9.59
N ILE A 270 -21.99 -0.04 -10.43
CA ILE A 270 -23.40 -0.48 -10.59
C ILE A 270 -23.65 -1.25 -11.88
N GLY A 271 -22.66 -1.33 -12.77
CA GLY A 271 -22.70 -2.19 -13.96
C GLY A 271 -21.79 -1.73 -15.10
N THR A 272 -21.88 -2.44 -16.22
CA THR A 272 -21.16 -2.15 -17.47
C THR A 272 -22.04 -1.37 -18.44
N LEU A 273 -21.45 -0.42 -19.18
CA LEU A 273 -22.10 0.36 -20.23
C LEU A 273 -21.67 -0.07 -21.62
#